data_AF-A0A377Q220-F1
#
_entry.id   AF-A0A377Q220-F1
#
_cell.length_a   1.000
_cell.length_b   1.000
_cell.length_c   1.000
_cell.angle_alpha   90.00
_cell.angle_beta   90.00
_cell.angle_gamma   90.00
#
_symmetry.space_group_name_H-M   'P 1'
#
loop_
_entity.id
_entity.type
_entity.pdbx_description
1 polymer ?
#
loop_
_entity_poly.entity_id
_entity_poly.type
_entity_poly.pdbx_seq_one_letter_code
_entity_poly.pdbx_strand_id
1 'polypeptide(L)'
;MADLVIDSILAFASLRKDIQLVTLEGSRANVNAKKDRFQDYDISFFMEDISSLRQDTSWLGHFGKILMMQMPESMELFPPDLKEGWESYLVLYENGLKIDFTLIPLSDVEYYFTHEKLTQVLLDKNDVASKTMGREIIPSDEDFWLKPLTQRSFDDCLNEFYHLKGYALRAYLRDEAMSMNAYIDSMREALLILLCWERALEALRGGDSKKALLAPTKPSKDKELDCDERTQELGIHTKRFHYNFSFGKHCKYLPDFLSKGTYKTLLKTYKLGDITQSHKALKALQRLCDETASKIAKHTGFVIPNYKKAIHTYYKTLKKL
;
A
#
# COMPACT_ATOMS: atom_id res chain seq x y z
N MET A 1 -27.71 6.06 -4.94
CA MET A 1 -28.44 4.86 -4.48
C MET A 1 -28.04 4.64 -3.04
N ALA A 2 -29.00 4.40 -2.16
CA ALA A 2 -28.73 4.03 -0.77
C ALA A 2 -27.93 2.71 -0.76
N ASP A 3 -26.90 2.63 0.07
CA ASP A 3 -26.08 1.43 0.23
C ASP A 3 -26.74 0.57 1.31
N LEU A 4 -27.56 -0.40 0.88
CA LEU A 4 -28.39 -1.23 1.77
C LEU A 4 -27.56 -1.96 2.85
N VAL A 5 -26.29 -2.24 2.59
CA VAL A 5 -25.39 -2.85 3.57
C VAL A 5 -25.05 -1.86 4.68
N ILE A 6 -24.69 -0.62 4.32
CA ILE A 6 -24.44 0.46 5.30
C ILE A 6 -25.70 0.74 6.11
N ASP A 7 -26.87 0.80 5.45
CA ASP A 7 -28.14 1.02 6.14
C ASP A 7 -28.41 -0.10 7.18
N SER A 8 -28.13 -1.36 6.83
CA SER A 8 -28.25 -2.50 7.75
C SER A 8 -27.26 -2.42 8.91
N ILE A 9 -26.02 -2.00 8.67
CA ILE A 9 -24.99 -1.79 9.71
C ILE A 9 -25.42 -0.68 10.67
N LEU A 10 -25.88 0.45 10.13
CA LEU A 10 -26.34 1.58 10.91
C LEU A 10 -27.59 1.24 11.72
N ALA A 11 -28.53 0.47 11.17
CA ALA A 11 -29.69 -0.02 11.90
C ALA A 11 -29.30 -0.92 13.08
N PHE A 12 -28.42 -1.90 12.83
CA PHE A 12 -27.86 -2.78 13.87
C PHE A 12 -27.17 -1.98 14.97
N ALA A 13 -26.26 -1.07 14.60
CA ALA A 13 -25.50 -0.26 15.53
C ALA A 13 -26.39 0.70 16.31
N SER A 14 -27.39 1.32 15.67
CA SER A 14 -28.30 2.28 16.32
C SER A 14 -29.15 1.64 17.43
N LEU A 15 -29.57 0.39 17.25
CA LEU A 15 -30.36 -0.35 18.24
C LEU A 15 -29.53 -0.81 19.45
N ARG A 16 -28.21 -0.93 19.30
CA ARG A 16 -27.30 -1.38 20.36
C ARG A 16 -26.77 -0.21 21.19
N LYS A 17 -26.94 -0.25 22.51
CA LYS A 17 -26.47 0.83 23.40
C LYS A 17 -24.97 0.79 23.67
N ASP A 18 -24.30 -0.31 23.43
CA ASP A 18 -22.87 -0.50 23.69
C ASP A 18 -21.99 -0.02 22.54
N ILE A 19 -22.52 0.05 21.31
CA ILE A 19 -21.83 0.66 20.16
C ILE A 19 -22.06 2.18 20.20
N GLN A 20 -20.98 2.95 20.36
CA GLN A 20 -21.01 4.41 20.49
C GLN A 20 -20.58 5.13 19.21
N LEU A 21 -19.63 4.57 18.49
CA LEU A 21 -19.10 5.12 17.24
C LEU A 21 -18.97 3.99 16.21
N VAL A 22 -19.28 4.30 14.95
CA VAL A 22 -19.11 3.41 13.80
C VAL A 22 -18.36 4.16 12.72
N THR A 23 -17.34 3.52 12.17
CA THR A 23 -16.57 4.05 11.04
C THR A 23 -16.53 3.05 9.88
N LEU A 24 -16.31 3.60 8.68
CA LEU A 24 -16.06 2.88 7.44
C LEU A 24 -14.65 3.22 6.99
N GLU A 25 -13.88 2.20 6.64
CA GLU A 25 -12.49 2.33 6.24
C GLU A 25 -12.26 1.94 4.78
N GLY A 26 -10.99 1.92 4.40
CA GLY A 26 -10.53 1.23 3.20
C GLY A 26 -11.07 1.83 1.91
N SER A 27 -11.26 0.97 0.92
CA SER A 27 -11.53 1.44 -0.44
C SER A 27 -12.89 2.14 -0.60
N ARG A 28 -13.84 1.93 0.32
CA ARG A 28 -15.15 2.58 0.28
C ARG A 28 -15.13 3.96 0.91
N ALA A 29 -14.29 4.19 1.91
CA ALA A 29 -14.01 5.52 2.45
C ALA A 29 -13.16 6.37 1.50
N ASN A 30 -12.43 5.74 0.57
CA ASN A 30 -11.60 6.45 -0.38
C ASN A 30 -12.39 7.07 -1.55
N VAL A 31 -12.51 8.40 -1.57
CA VAL A 31 -13.13 9.16 -2.68
C VAL A 31 -12.43 8.99 -4.03
N ASN A 32 -11.13 8.67 -4.01
CA ASN A 32 -10.27 8.47 -5.17
C ASN A 32 -10.29 7.02 -5.68
N ALA A 33 -10.84 6.07 -4.92
CA ALA A 33 -10.87 4.68 -5.34
C ALA A 33 -11.91 4.45 -6.45
N LYS A 34 -11.54 3.59 -7.42
CA LYS A 34 -12.50 3.10 -8.40
C LYS A 34 -13.54 2.24 -7.68
N LYS A 35 -14.80 2.66 -7.75
CA LYS A 35 -15.91 1.92 -7.16
C LYS A 35 -16.27 0.70 -8.01
N ASP A 36 -16.46 -0.44 -7.36
CA ASP A 36 -16.94 -1.66 -8.00
C ASP A 36 -17.68 -2.58 -7.01
N ARG A 37 -18.27 -3.65 -7.53
CA ARG A 37 -19.10 -4.60 -6.74
C ARG A 37 -18.31 -5.57 -5.87
N PHE A 38 -16.98 -5.59 -6.00
CA PHE A 38 -16.07 -6.45 -5.25
C PHE A 38 -15.36 -5.70 -4.11
N GLN A 39 -15.76 -4.45 -3.84
CA GLN A 39 -15.26 -3.74 -2.68
C GLN A 39 -15.85 -4.31 -1.41
N ASP A 40 -14.96 -4.66 -0.49
CA ASP A 40 -15.29 -5.09 0.86
C ASP A 40 -15.85 -3.92 1.68
N TYR A 41 -16.47 -4.23 2.81
CA TYR A 41 -16.85 -3.25 3.83
C TYR A 41 -15.94 -3.42 5.03
N ASP A 42 -15.06 -2.45 5.27
CA ASP A 42 -14.20 -2.41 6.45
C ASP A 42 -14.90 -1.54 7.51
N ILE A 43 -15.46 -2.15 8.55
CA ILE A 43 -16.33 -1.50 9.54
C ILE A 43 -15.72 -1.62 10.92
N SER A 44 -15.57 -0.49 11.62
CA SER A 44 -15.13 -0.50 13.01
C SER A 44 -16.24 -0.08 13.96
N PHE A 45 -16.46 -0.87 15.01
CA PHE A 45 -17.38 -0.59 16.11
C PHE A 45 -16.61 -0.21 17.37
N PHE A 46 -16.94 0.95 17.93
CA PHE A 46 -16.31 1.46 19.14
C PHE A 46 -17.22 1.27 20.33
N MET A 47 -16.69 0.63 21.38
CA MET A 47 -17.45 0.19 22.55
C MET A 47 -16.66 0.42 23.84
N GLU A 48 -17.34 0.65 24.96
CA GLU A 48 -16.66 0.70 26.28
C GLU A 48 -16.10 -0.67 26.66
N ASP A 49 -16.87 -1.73 26.36
CA ASP A 49 -16.49 -3.12 26.55
C ASP A 49 -16.88 -3.93 25.31
N ILE A 50 -15.88 -4.48 24.62
CA ILE A 50 -16.07 -5.29 23.41
C ILE A 50 -16.50 -6.73 23.72
N SER A 51 -16.47 -7.15 25.00
CA SER A 51 -16.71 -8.53 25.43
C SER A 51 -18.07 -9.06 24.99
N SER A 52 -19.09 -8.20 24.90
CA SER A 52 -20.45 -8.60 24.52
C SER A 52 -20.52 -9.16 23.09
N LEU A 53 -19.79 -8.58 22.15
CA LEU A 53 -19.72 -9.04 20.76
C LEU A 53 -18.60 -10.06 20.53
N ARG A 54 -17.61 -10.10 21.42
CA ARG A 54 -16.52 -11.08 21.41
C ARG A 54 -16.98 -12.46 21.84
N GLN A 55 -17.80 -12.55 22.89
CA GLN A 55 -18.21 -13.84 23.47
C GLN A 55 -19.30 -14.55 22.65
N ASP A 56 -20.15 -13.79 21.96
CA ASP A 56 -21.19 -14.32 21.10
C ASP A 56 -21.05 -13.71 19.70
N THR A 57 -20.61 -14.51 18.73
CA THR A 57 -20.43 -14.08 17.33
C THR A 57 -21.69 -14.24 16.47
N SER A 58 -22.83 -14.64 17.06
CA SER A 58 -24.09 -14.85 16.33
C SER A 58 -24.61 -13.58 15.63
N TRP A 59 -24.24 -12.40 16.14
CA TRP A 59 -24.61 -11.11 15.55
C TRP A 59 -24.10 -10.93 14.11
N LEU A 60 -23.00 -11.57 13.74
CA LEU A 60 -22.46 -11.52 12.37
C LEU A 60 -23.48 -12.10 11.37
N GLY A 61 -24.34 -13.03 11.80
CA GLY A 61 -25.42 -13.58 10.99
C GLY A 61 -26.52 -12.57 10.64
N HIS A 62 -26.56 -11.40 11.29
CA HIS A 62 -27.52 -10.33 10.99
C HIS A 62 -27.38 -9.80 9.55
N PHE A 63 -26.16 -9.82 9.00
CA PHE A 63 -25.86 -9.25 7.67
C PHE A 63 -25.97 -10.26 6.53
N GLY A 64 -26.28 -11.52 6.85
CA GLY A 64 -26.49 -12.58 5.89
C GLY A 64 -26.00 -13.94 6.40
N LYS A 65 -26.18 -14.96 5.56
CA LYS A 65 -25.67 -16.30 5.83
C LYS A 65 -24.16 -16.33 5.65
N ILE A 66 -23.44 -16.63 6.73
CA ILE A 66 -21.97 -16.74 6.75
C ILE A 66 -21.54 -18.04 6.06
N LEU A 67 -20.59 -17.96 5.13
CA LEU A 67 -19.90 -19.11 4.54
C LEU A 67 -18.59 -19.42 5.26
N MET A 68 -17.84 -18.38 5.60
CA MET A 68 -16.54 -18.49 6.26
C MET A 68 -16.30 -17.23 7.10
N MET A 69 -15.61 -17.41 8.22
CA MET A 69 -15.17 -16.34 9.10
C MET A 69 -13.74 -16.62 9.53
N GLN A 70 -12.92 -15.58 9.54
CA GLN A 70 -11.59 -15.60 10.14
C GLN A 70 -11.56 -14.61 11.32
N MET A 71 -10.93 -15.02 12.42
CA MET A 71 -10.69 -14.20 13.62
C MET A 71 -9.18 -14.12 13.85
N PRO A 72 -8.48 -13.16 13.23
CA PRO A 72 -7.01 -13.09 13.26
C PRO A 72 -6.43 -13.11 14.66
N GLU A 73 -7.06 -12.38 15.59
CA GLU A 73 -6.61 -12.26 16.98
C GLU A 73 -6.81 -13.54 17.81
N SER A 74 -7.53 -14.54 17.26
CA SER A 74 -7.79 -15.83 17.88
C SER A 74 -7.16 -17.01 17.13
N MET A 75 -6.21 -16.76 16.23
CA MET A 75 -5.47 -17.82 15.53
C MET A 75 -4.23 -18.28 16.31
N GLU A 76 -3.93 -19.58 16.27
CA GLU A 76 -2.70 -20.13 16.87
C GLU A 76 -1.48 -19.99 15.95
N LEU A 77 -1.67 -20.25 14.64
CA LEU A 77 -0.56 -20.30 13.68
C LEU A 77 -0.05 -18.92 13.28
N PHE A 78 -0.94 -17.93 13.22
CA PHE A 78 -0.62 -16.56 12.80
C PHE A 78 -0.83 -15.63 14.00
N PRO A 79 0.20 -14.89 14.43
CA PRO A 79 0.06 -13.97 15.55
C PRO A 79 -0.87 -12.80 15.18
N PRO A 80 -1.54 -12.19 16.19
CA PRO A 80 -2.34 -10.98 15.98
C PRO A 80 -1.47 -9.83 15.45
N ASP A 81 -2.03 -9.03 14.55
CA ASP A 81 -1.39 -7.84 13.97
C ASP A 81 -2.09 -6.53 14.33
N LEU A 82 -3.20 -6.58 15.07
CA LEU A 82 -3.86 -5.42 15.66
C LEU A 82 -3.28 -5.02 17.02
N LYS A 83 -3.59 -3.79 17.43
CA LYS A 83 -3.28 -3.29 18.78
C LYS A 83 -3.95 -4.19 19.83
N GLU A 84 -3.23 -4.48 20.93
CA GLU A 84 -3.78 -5.25 22.05
C GLU A 84 -5.11 -4.66 22.54
N GLY A 85 -6.10 -5.56 22.70
CA GLY A 85 -7.47 -5.24 23.09
C GLY A 85 -8.43 -5.05 21.92
N TRP A 86 -7.94 -5.04 20.67
CA TRP A 86 -8.78 -5.01 19.48
C TRP A 86 -9.07 -6.44 19.02
N GLU A 87 -10.17 -6.64 18.31
CA GLU A 87 -10.58 -7.94 17.77
C GLU A 87 -11.21 -7.73 16.40
N SER A 88 -10.86 -8.55 15.42
CA SER A 88 -11.40 -8.48 14.07
C SER A 88 -12.07 -9.76 13.59
N TYR A 89 -13.05 -9.59 12.69
CA TYR A 89 -13.85 -10.65 12.09
C TYR A 89 -13.95 -10.42 10.59
N LEU A 90 -13.24 -11.23 9.80
CA LEU A 90 -13.25 -11.17 8.34
C LEU A 90 -14.28 -12.17 7.84
N VAL A 91 -15.42 -11.68 7.34
CA VAL A 91 -16.60 -12.50 7.08
C VAL A 91 -16.92 -12.55 5.60
N LEU A 92 -17.06 -13.77 5.08
CA LEU A 92 -17.53 -14.06 3.73
C LEU A 92 -18.96 -14.59 3.77
N TYR A 93 -19.89 -13.91 3.10
CA TYR A 93 -21.31 -14.25 3.08
C TYR A 93 -21.72 -14.98 1.79
N GLU A 94 -22.81 -15.75 1.86
CA GLU A 94 -23.32 -16.58 0.74
C GLU A 94 -23.71 -15.75 -0.50
N ASN A 95 -24.14 -14.50 -0.30
CA ASN A 95 -24.49 -13.58 -1.37
C ASN A 95 -23.27 -12.91 -2.04
N GLY A 96 -22.04 -13.29 -1.64
CA GLY A 96 -20.79 -12.73 -2.16
C GLY A 96 -20.34 -11.44 -1.47
N LEU A 97 -21.05 -10.99 -0.43
CA LEU A 97 -20.63 -9.87 0.40
C LEU A 97 -19.41 -10.27 1.24
N LYS A 98 -18.46 -9.33 1.38
CA LYS A 98 -17.35 -9.41 2.32
C LYS A 98 -17.42 -8.20 3.26
N ILE A 99 -17.48 -8.48 4.57
CA ILE A 99 -17.42 -7.44 5.61
C ILE A 99 -16.33 -7.85 6.59
N ASP A 100 -15.40 -6.94 6.83
CA ASP A 100 -14.39 -7.05 7.87
C ASP A 100 -14.84 -6.12 9.00
N PHE A 101 -15.12 -6.70 10.17
CA PHE A 101 -15.47 -5.95 11.37
C PHE A 101 -14.28 -5.84 12.30
N THR A 102 -14.05 -4.67 12.87
CA THR A 102 -13.08 -4.48 13.96
C THR A 102 -13.80 -3.93 15.19
N LEU A 103 -13.61 -4.57 16.33
CA LEU A 103 -14.10 -4.10 17.62
C LEU A 103 -12.98 -3.34 18.32
N ILE A 104 -13.25 -2.09 18.68
CA ILE A 104 -12.24 -1.17 19.21
C ILE A 104 -12.73 -0.60 20.55
N PRO A 105 -11.93 -0.65 21.63
CA PRO A 105 -12.24 0.04 22.87
C PRO A 105 -12.35 1.56 22.67
N LEU A 106 -13.34 2.20 23.29
CA LEU A 106 -13.53 3.66 23.18
C LEU A 106 -12.33 4.47 23.67
N SER A 107 -11.54 3.92 24.59
CA SER A 107 -10.29 4.54 25.04
C SER A 107 -9.27 4.74 23.91
N ASP A 108 -9.39 4.01 22.80
CA ASP A 108 -8.43 4.01 21.70
C ASP A 108 -8.88 4.88 20.50
N VAL A 109 -9.94 5.67 20.63
CA VAL A 109 -10.43 6.55 19.55
C VAL A 109 -9.34 7.49 19.01
N GLU A 110 -8.55 8.11 19.89
CA GLU A 110 -7.45 8.99 19.48
C GLU A 110 -6.36 8.23 18.73
N TYR A 111 -5.98 7.05 19.25
CA TYR A 111 -4.99 6.19 18.62
C TYR A 111 -5.46 5.77 17.23
N TYR A 112 -6.71 5.32 17.11
CA TYR A 112 -7.32 4.89 15.86
C TYR A 112 -7.28 6.00 14.80
N PHE A 113 -7.82 7.19 15.07
CA PHE A 113 -7.85 8.27 14.08
C PHE A 113 -6.48 8.88 13.77
N THR A 114 -5.46 8.57 14.57
CA THR A 114 -4.06 8.96 14.30
C THR A 114 -3.38 7.97 13.35
N HIS A 115 -3.76 6.69 13.39
CA HIS A 115 -3.11 5.62 12.62
C HIS A 115 -3.93 5.15 11.41
N GLU A 116 -5.24 5.36 11.40
CA GLU A 116 -6.14 4.97 10.31
C GLU A 116 -6.76 6.20 9.65
N LYS A 117 -6.08 6.68 8.61
CA LYS A 117 -6.39 7.95 7.96
C LYS A 117 -7.46 7.82 6.89
N LEU A 118 -7.67 6.62 6.34
CA LEU A 118 -8.62 6.40 5.26
C LEU A 118 -9.99 6.03 5.82
N THR A 119 -10.52 6.93 6.66
CA THR A 119 -11.67 6.63 7.53
C THR A 119 -12.77 7.66 7.38
N GLN A 120 -14.00 7.16 7.24
CA GLN A 120 -15.23 7.93 7.29
C GLN A 120 -16.05 7.57 8.54
N VAL A 121 -16.51 8.57 9.29
CA VAL A 121 -17.46 8.35 10.40
C VAL A 121 -18.87 8.11 9.83
N LEU A 122 -19.52 7.02 10.24
CA LEU A 122 -20.89 6.66 9.85
C LEU A 122 -21.92 6.99 10.93
N LEU A 123 -21.58 6.75 12.20
CA LEU A 123 -22.45 6.98 13.36
C LEU A 123 -21.61 7.45 14.54
N ASP A 124 -22.02 8.51 15.22
CA ASP A 124 -21.40 9.00 16.45
C ASP A 124 -22.51 9.44 17.42
N LYS A 125 -22.81 8.62 18.43
CA LYS A 125 -23.99 8.84 19.29
C LYS A 125 -23.80 9.93 20.35
N ASN A 126 -22.56 10.28 20.66
CA ASN A 126 -22.22 11.18 21.76
C ASN A 126 -21.11 12.16 21.38
N ASP A 127 -20.92 12.41 20.08
CA ASP A 127 -19.86 13.25 19.53
C ASP A 127 -18.46 12.81 20.01
N VAL A 128 -18.26 11.50 20.22
CA VAL A 128 -17.01 10.93 20.75
C VAL A 128 -15.85 11.25 19.81
N ALA A 129 -16.04 11.07 18.50
CA ALA A 129 -14.98 11.30 17.54
C ALA A 129 -14.57 12.78 17.50
N SER A 130 -15.57 13.68 17.43
CA SER A 130 -15.29 15.12 17.33
C SER A 130 -14.75 15.72 18.62
N LYS A 131 -15.23 15.27 19.80
CA LYS A 131 -14.72 15.70 21.12
C LYS A 131 -13.28 15.26 21.34
N THR A 132 -12.95 14.01 21.01
CA THR A 132 -11.61 13.47 21.21
C THR A 132 -10.61 14.10 20.26
N MET A 133 -10.95 14.24 18.98
CA MET A 133 -9.99 14.71 17.96
C MET A 133 -9.90 16.23 17.87
N GLY A 134 -10.91 16.97 18.33
CA GLY A 134 -10.94 18.44 18.25
C GLY A 134 -10.92 19.00 16.82
N ARG A 135 -11.16 18.15 15.81
CA ARG A 135 -11.16 18.48 14.39
C ARG A 135 -12.13 17.58 13.63
N GLU A 136 -12.49 18.01 12.42
CA GLU A 136 -13.21 17.16 11.48
C GLU A 136 -12.32 15.99 11.01
N ILE A 137 -12.94 14.81 10.86
CA ILE A 137 -12.29 13.61 10.33
C ILE A 137 -12.58 13.53 8.84
N ILE A 138 -11.54 13.75 8.04
CA ILE A 138 -11.61 13.71 6.58
C ILE A 138 -10.78 12.52 6.11
N PRO A 139 -11.37 11.55 5.37
CA PRO A 139 -10.61 10.42 4.84
C PRO A 139 -9.46 10.89 3.94
N SER A 140 -8.26 10.37 4.17
CA SER A 140 -7.04 10.66 3.40
C SER A 140 -6.36 9.37 2.98
N ASP A 141 -5.95 9.29 1.71
CA ASP A 141 -5.20 8.17 1.15
C ASP A 141 -3.67 8.37 1.20
N GLU A 142 -3.21 9.28 2.07
CA GLU A 142 -1.81 9.71 2.16
C GLU A 142 -0.82 8.60 2.49
N ASP A 143 -1.25 7.55 3.19
CA ASP A 143 -0.40 6.39 3.47
C ASP A 143 -0.07 5.57 2.20
N PHE A 144 -0.84 5.78 1.13
CA PHE A 144 -0.59 5.21 -0.19
C PHE A 144 0.14 6.17 -1.13
N TRP A 145 0.55 7.34 -0.66
CA TRP A 145 1.31 8.28 -1.47
C TRP A 145 2.74 7.80 -1.68
N LEU A 146 3.33 8.24 -2.79
CA LEU A 146 4.70 7.88 -3.09
C LEU A 146 5.67 8.44 -2.06
N LYS A 147 6.61 7.57 -1.65
CA LYS A 147 7.77 7.98 -0.87
C LYS A 147 8.52 9.09 -1.61
N PRO A 148 9.09 10.07 -0.89
CA PRO A 148 9.83 11.17 -1.51
C PRO A 148 10.95 10.65 -2.41
N LEU A 149 11.08 11.23 -3.60
CA LEU A 149 12.20 10.96 -4.50
C LEU A 149 13.32 11.96 -4.21
N THR A 150 14.39 11.45 -3.62
CA THR A 150 15.70 12.10 -3.43
C THR A 150 16.79 11.23 -4.04
N GLN A 151 17.98 11.78 -4.28
CA GLN A 151 19.15 11.00 -4.73
C GLN A 151 19.38 9.79 -3.82
N ARG A 152 19.33 9.98 -2.50
CA ARG A 152 19.52 8.89 -1.52
C ARG A 152 18.47 7.80 -1.66
N SER A 153 17.18 8.14 -1.70
CA SER A 153 16.11 7.14 -1.86
C SER A 153 16.19 6.39 -3.20
N PHE A 154 16.66 7.07 -4.25
CA PHE A 154 16.89 6.49 -5.56
C PHE A 154 18.04 5.48 -5.51
N ASP A 155 19.14 5.84 -4.85
CA ASP A 155 20.29 4.96 -4.63
C ASP A 155 19.90 3.76 -3.76
N ASP A 156 19.16 3.97 -2.66
CA ASP A 156 18.66 2.92 -1.78
C ASP A 156 17.82 1.90 -2.56
N CYS A 157 16.91 2.38 -3.40
CA CYS A 157 16.05 1.53 -4.25
C CYS A 157 16.86 0.71 -5.26
N LEU A 158 17.84 1.33 -5.93
CA LEU A 158 18.73 0.63 -6.87
C LEU A 158 19.66 -0.35 -6.16
N ASN A 159 20.16 0.01 -4.96
CA ASN A 159 20.99 -0.86 -4.16
C ASN A 159 20.24 -2.12 -3.75
N GLU A 160 19.03 -1.99 -3.22
CA GLU A 160 18.16 -3.12 -2.85
C GLU A 160 17.91 -4.03 -4.07
N PHE A 161 17.49 -3.44 -5.19
CA PHE A 161 17.25 -4.18 -6.43
C PHE A 161 18.47 -5.02 -6.86
N TYR A 162 19.65 -4.41 -6.88
CA TYR A 162 20.86 -5.07 -7.35
C TYR A 162 21.42 -6.06 -6.32
N HIS A 163 21.23 -5.81 -5.02
CA HIS A 163 21.61 -6.75 -3.97
C HIS A 163 20.78 -8.05 -4.06
N LEU A 164 19.45 -7.92 -4.17
CA LEU A 164 18.53 -9.04 -4.39
C LEU A 164 18.84 -9.81 -5.67
N LYS A 165 19.27 -9.12 -6.74
CA LYS A 165 19.74 -9.79 -7.96
C LYS A 165 20.93 -10.72 -7.70
N GLY A 166 21.83 -10.35 -6.79
CA GLY A 166 22.94 -11.21 -6.38
C GLY A 166 22.44 -12.53 -5.79
N TYR A 167 21.42 -12.49 -4.93
CA TYR A 167 20.78 -13.68 -4.38
C TYR A 167 20.03 -14.49 -5.44
N ALA A 168 19.26 -13.84 -6.32
CA ALA A 168 18.58 -14.52 -7.42
C ALA A 168 19.56 -15.26 -8.35
N LEU A 169 20.75 -14.70 -8.59
CA LEU A 169 21.79 -15.34 -9.40
C LEU A 169 22.47 -16.50 -8.67
N ARG A 170 22.59 -16.48 -7.34
CA ARG A 170 23.03 -17.64 -6.56
C ARG A 170 22.02 -18.77 -6.63
N ALA A 171 20.73 -18.48 -6.42
CA ALA A 171 19.65 -19.46 -6.56
C ALA A 171 19.63 -20.06 -7.97
N TYR A 172 19.83 -19.23 -9.00
CA TYR A 172 19.97 -19.70 -10.39
C TYR A 172 21.11 -20.71 -10.58
N LEU A 173 22.28 -20.48 -9.97
CA LEU A 173 23.42 -21.40 -10.07
C LEU A 173 23.22 -22.70 -9.28
N ARG A 174 22.30 -22.73 -8.32
CA ARG A 174 21.92 -23.92 -7.55
C ARG A 174 20.72 -24.66 -8.11
N ASP A 175 20.15 -24.19 -9.21
CA ASP A 175 18.90 -24.71 -9.78
C ASP A 175 17.69 -24.61 -8.82
N GLU A 176 17.68 -23.58 -7.96
CA GLU A 176 16.64 -23.35 -6.94
C GLU A 176 15.55 -22.40 -7.47
N ALA A 177 14.63 -22.91 -8.29
CA ALA A 177 13.59 -22.08 -8.93
C ALA A 177 12.70 -21.33 -7.94
N MET A 178 12.29 -21.96 -6.84
CA MET A 178 11.44 -21.34 -5.81
C MET A 178 12.14 -20.17 -5.11
N SER A 179 13.40 -20.36 -4.68
CA SER A 179 14.21 -19.30 -4.09
C SER A 179 14.44 -18.16 -5.06
N MET A 180 14.74 -18.47 -6.32
CA MET A 180 14.92 -17.45 -7.37
C MET A 180 13.63 -16.63 -7.57
N ASN A 181 12.48 -17.27 -7.55
CA ASN A 181 11.18 -16.62 -7.71
C ASN A 181 10.89 -15.66 -6.55
N ALA A 182 11.18 -16.06 -5.31
CA ALA A 182 11.04 -15.19 -4.15
C ALA A 182 11.89 -13.92 -4.27
N TYR A 183 13.16 -14.05 -4.66
CA TYR A 183 14.02 -12.87 -4.89
C TYR A 183 13.55 -12.02 -6.08
N ILE A 184 13.05 -12.63 -7.16
CA ILE A 184 12.47 -11.88 -8.28
C ILE A 184 11.24 -11.09 -7.82
N ASP A 185 10.43 -11.64 -6.92
CA ASP A 185 9.28 -10.96 -6.36
C ASP A 185 9.68 -9.72 -5.57
N SER A 186 10.63 -9.86 -4.63
CA SER A 186 11.19 -8.73 -3.88
C SER A 186 11.86 -7.69 -4.78
N MET A 187 12.60 -8.12 -5.82
CA MET A 187 13.17 -7.19 -6.81
C MET A 187 12.09 -6.41 -7.56
N ARG A 188 10.91 -7.00 -7.75
CA ARG A 188 9.80 -6.35 -8.45
C ARG A 188 9.21 -5.22 -7.61
N GLU A 189 9.22 -5.32 -6.28
CA GLU A 189 8.79 -4.21 -5.41
C GLU A 189 9.63 -2.95 -5.66
N ALA A 190 10.95 -3.08 -5.70
CA ALA A 190 11.86 -1.97 -6.04
C ALA A 190 11.60 -1.42 -7.45
N LEU A 191 11.34 -2.30 -8.43
CA LEU A 191 10.99 -1.86 -9.78
C LEU A 191 9.66 -1.09 -9.83
N LEU A 192 8.64 -1.51 -9.09
CA LEU A 192 7.36 -0.82 -9.02
C LEU A 192 7.52 0.58 -8.44
N ILE A 193 8.35 0.74 -7.40
CA ILE A 193 8.71 2.06 -6.85
C ILE A 193 9.34 2.96 -7.92
N LEU A 194 10.33 2.46 -8.67
CA LEU A 194 10.97 3.21 -9.76
C LEU A 194 9.96 3.61 -10.85
N LEU A 195 9.09 2.69 -11.27
CA LEU A 195 8.07 2.98 -12.28
C LEU A 195 7.11 4.05 -11.78
N CYS A 196 6.66 3.97 -10.54
CA CYS A 196 5.78 4.97 -9.96
C CYS A 196 6.45 6.35 -9.88
N TRP A 197 7.71 6.45 -9.43
CA TRP A 197 8.46 7.71 -9.44
C TRP A 197 8.61 8.28 -10.84
N GLU A 198 8.93 7.44 -11.82
CA GLU A 198 9.11 7.89 -13.19
C GLU A 198 7.79 8.38 -13.81
N ARG A 199 6.66 7.72 -13.54
CA ARG A 199 5.32 8.19 -13.95
C ARG A 199 4.94 9.50 -13.27
N ALA A 200 5.22 9.65 -11.98
CA ALA A 200 4.95 10.88 -11.24
C ALA A 200 5.77 12.07 -11.79
N LEU A 201 7.04 11.85 -12.14
CA LEU A 201 7.89 12.85 -12.80
C LEU A 201 7.35 13.22 -14.19
N GLU A 202 6.90 12.27 -14.99
CA GLU A 202 6.28 12.54 -16.29
C GLU A 202 5.00 13.39 -16.15
N ALA A 203 4.13 13.04 -15.19
CA ALA A 203 2.90 13.79 -14.93
C ALA A 203 3.16 15.25 -14.57
N LEU A 204 4.20 15.53 -13.76
CA LEU A 204 4.58 16.90 -13.39
C LEU A 204 5.08 17.74 -14.58
N ARG A 205 5.67 17.12 -15.61
CA ARG A 205 6.20 17.84 -16.80
C ARG A 205 5.13 18.11 -17.87
N GLY A 206 4.14 17.23 -17.99
CA GLY A 206 3.20 17.26 -19.11
C GLY A 206 2.09 18.31 -19.04
N GLY A 207 1.93 19.02 -17.90
CA GLY A 207 0.80 19.94 -17.69
C GLY A 207 -0.58 19.27 -17.73
N ASP A 208 -0.62 17.94 -17.84
CA ASP A 208 -1.82 17.12 -18.04
C ASP A 208 -2.51 16.89 -16.69
N SER A 209 -2.97 18.00 -16.12
CA SER A 209 -3.71 18.12 -14.86
C SER A 209 -4.99 17.27 -14.83
N LYS A 210 -5.51 16.84 -16.00
CA LYS A 210 -6.64 15.91 -16.12
C LYS A 210 -6.27 14.43 -15.90
N LYS A 211 -4.99 14.06 -15.90
CA LYS A 211 -4.47 12.73 -15.51
C LYS A 211 -3.79 12.71 -14.14
N ALA A 212 -3.62 13.88 -13.52
CA ALA A 212 -3.10 14.04 -12.16
C ALA A 212 -4.13 13.73 -11.06
N LEU A 213 -5.31 13.20 -11.41
CA LEU A 213 -6.31 12.80 -10.42
C LEU A 213 -5.86 11.52 -9.72
N LEU A 214 -5.30 11.65 -8.51
CA LEU A 214 -5.81 11.06 -7.25
C LEU A 214 -5.11 11.73 -6.03
N ALA A 215 -5.17 13.06 -5.92
CA ALA A 215 -5.05 13.82 -4.65
C ALA A 215 -5.44 15.30 -4.86
N PRO A 216 -5.89 16.03 -3.82
CA PRO A 216 -6.34 17.41 -3.95
C PRO A 216 -5.21 18.36 -4.36
N THR A 217 -5.55 19.28 -5.25
CA THR A 217 -4.66 20.34 -5.75
C THR A 217 -4.29 21.35 -4.67
N LYS A 218 -3.03 21.32 -4.22
CA LYS A 218 -2.05 22.43 -4.15
C LYS A 218 -0.92 22.01 -3.19
N PRO A 219 0.36 22.26 -3.51
CA PRO A 219 1.39 22.26 -2.46
C PRO A 219 0.98 23.26 -1.39
N SER A 220 1.04 22.88 -0.10
CA SER A 220 0.91 23.86 0.97
C SER A 220 1.94 24.95 0.72
N LYS A 221 1.50 26.21 0.72
CA LYS A 221 2.41 27.35 0.56
C LYS A 221 3.35 27.53 1.75
N ASP A 222 3.17 26.73 2.79
CA ASP A 222 3.97 26.80 4.01
C ASP A 222 4.72 25.48 4.18
N LYS A 223 5.97 25.50 3.72
CA LYS A 223 7.15 25.60 4.60
C LYS A 223 8.40 25.34 3.73
N GLU A 224 9.29 26.32 3.63
CA GLU A 224 10.71 26.00 3.46
C GLU A 224 11.09 25.11 4.66
N LEU A 225 11.28 23.81 4.43
CA LEU A 225 11.52 22.85 5.49
C LEU A 225 12.79 22.07 5.20
N ASP A 226 13.78 22.43 6.00
CA ASP A 226 15.05 21.81 6.37
C ASP A 226 15.71 20.87 5.36
N CYS A 227 16.84 21.38 4.87
CA CYS A 227 17.89 20.60 4.27
C CYS A 227 18.62 19.89 5.43
N ASP A 228 18.72 18.56 5.44
CA ASP A 228 19.59 17.84 6.39
C ASP A 228 20.99 18.50 6.39
N GLU A 229 21.54 18.80 7.57
CA GLU A 229 22.83 19.49 7.77
C GLU A 229 23.97 18.89 6.93
N ARG A 230 23.98 17.56 6.70
CA ARG A 230 24.96 16.90 5.81
C ARG A 230 24.85 17.31 4.34
N THR A 231 23.66 17.73 3.93
CA THR A 231 23.34 18.13 2.56
C THR A 231 23.82 19.55 2.26
N GLN A 232 23.87 20.42 3.29
CA GLN A 232 24.48 21.74 3.19
C GLN A 232 26.02 21.65 3.05
N GLU A 233 26.67 20.77 3.82
CA GLU A 233 28.13 20.60 3.78
C GLU A 233 28.65 20.07 2.43
N LEU A 234 27.83 19.31 1.69
CA LEU A 234 28.21 18.72 0.40
C LEU A 234 27.85 19.59 -0.83
N GLY A 235 27.19 20.74 -0.66
CA GLY A 235 26.77 21.59 -1.78
C GLY A 235 25.80 20.91 -2.76
N ILE A 236 25.17 19.81 -2.37
CA ILE A 236 24.22 19.06 -3.21
C ILE A 236 22.84 19.70 -3.02
N HIS A 237 22.39 20.51 -3.98
CA HIS A 237 21.00 20.93 -4.04
C HIS A 237 20.09 19.70 -4.25
N THR A 238 19.62 19.06 -3.17
CA THR A 238 18.69 17.95 -3.26
C THR A 238 17.30 18.50 -3.59
N LYS A 239 16.90 18.40 -4.85
CA LYS A 239 15.49 18.58 -5.22
C LYS A 239 14.68 17.47 -4.56
N ARG A 240 13.97 17.81 -3.47
CA ARG A 240 13.03 16.90 -2.80
C ARG A 240 11.68 16.99 -3.52
N PHE A 241 11.23 15.88 -4.09
CA PHE A 241 9.89 15.80 -4.67
C PHE A 241 8.94 15.15 -3.68
N HIS A 242 8.01 15.94 -3.13
CA HIS A 242 6.84 15.43 -2.41
C HIS A 242 5.74 15.16 -3.42
N TYR A 243 5.26 13.93 -3.46
CA TYR A 243 4.24 13.49 -4.39
C TYR A 243 2.94 13.27 -3.63
N ASN A 244 1.93 14.08 -3.93
CA ASN A 244 0.55 13.75 -3.59
C ASN A 244 0.01 12.83 -4.72
N PHE A 245 0.67 11.69 -4.94
CA PHE A 245 0.32 10.74 -5.98
C PHE A 245 0.22 9.35 -5.37
N SER A 246 -0.92 8.69 -5.58
CA SER A 246 -1.11 7.28 -5.24
C SER A 246 -1.31 6.45 -6.51
N PHE A 247 -0.64 5.29 -6.57
CA PHE A 247 -0.94 4.24 -7.55
C PHE A 247 -1.78 3.11 -6.93
N GLY A 248 -2.36 3.36 -5.74
CA GLY A 248 -3.12 2.40 -4.95
C GLY A 248 -2.25 1.33 -4.29
N LYS A 249 -2.86 0.59 -3.35
CA LYS A 249 -2.24 -0.58 -2.71
C LYS A 249 -1.70 -1.56 -3.77
N HIS A 250 -0.47 -2.03 -3.56
CA HIS A 250 0.28 -2.88 -4.51
C HIS A 250 0.38 -2.33 -5.94
N CYS A 251 0.36 -1.00 -6.12
CA CYS A 251 0.45 -0.34 -7.43
C CYS A 251 -0.66 -0.77 -8.41
N LYS A 252 -1.85 -1.12 -7.91
CA LYS A 252 -2.97 -1.64 -8.74
C LYS A 252 -3.40 -0.70 -9.88
N TYR A 253 -3.17 0.61 -9.75
CA TYR A 253 -3.51 1.60 -10.78
C TYR A 253 -2.34 1.91 -11.71
N LEU A 254 -1.10 1.50 -11.39
CA LEU A 254 0.07 1.75 -12.23
C LEU A 254 -0.09 1.31 -13.70
N PRO A 255 -0.72 0.16 -14.02
CA PRO A 255 -0.92 -0.26 -15.42
C PRO A 255 -1.57 0.80 -16.32
N ASP A 256 -2.47 1.62 -15.78
CA ASP A 256 -3.20 2.65 -16.53
C ASP A 256 -2.28 3.81 -16.97
N PHE A 257 -1.11 3.94 -16.35
CA PHE A 257 -0.11 4.97 -16.63
C PHE A 257 1.08 4.46 -17.45
N LEU A 258 1.17 3.15 -17.67
CA LEU A 258 2.26 2.53 -18.43
C LEU A 258 1.94 2.48 -19.92
N SER A 259 2.97 2.64 -20.75
CA SER A 259 2.83 2.30 -22.18
C SER A 259 2.50 0.81 -22.34
N LYS A 260 1.78 0.44 -23.41
CA LYS A 260 1.49 -0.96 -23.73
C LYS A 260 2.76 -1.84 -23.76
N GLY A 261 3.87 -1.30 -24.27
CA GLY A 261 5.16 -1.99 -24.35
C GLY A 261 5.81 -2.19 -22.97
N THR A 262 5.75 -1.16 -22.12
CA THR A 262 6.23 -1.23 -20.74
C THR A 262 5.41 -2.24 -19.94
N TYR A 263 4.09 -2.16 -19.98
CA TYR A 263 3.21 -3.08 -19.26
C TYR A 263 3.40 -4.54 -19.71
N LYS A 264 3.50 -4.79 -21.03
CA LYS A 264 3.82 -6.13 -21.55
C LYS A 264 5.18 -6.64 -21.07
N THR A 265 6.16 -5.76 -20.89
CA THR A 265 7.47 -6.14 -20.36
C THR A 265 7.40 -6.43 -18.87
N LEU A 266 6.66 -5.61 -18.09
CA LEU A 266 6.40 -5.86 -16.68
C LEU A 266 5.72 -7.23 -16.47
N LEU A 267 4.70 -7.57 -17.25
CA LEU A 267 4.04 -8.88 -17.17
C LEU A 267 4.97 -10.06 -17.48
N LYS A 268 6.00 -9.88 -18.31
CA LYS A 268 7.00 -10.94 -18.54
C LYS A 268 7.83 -11.25 -17.30
N THR A 269 7.92 -10.34 -16.34
CA THR A 269 8.65 -10.53 -15.08
C THR A 269 7.92 -11.47 -14.11
N TYR A 270 6.65 -11.81 -14.39
CA TYR A 270 5.84 -12.75 -13.61
C TYR A 270 5.83 -14.17 -14.18
N LYS A 271 6.51 -14.42 -15.31
CA LYS A 271 6.62 -15.76 -15.91
C LYS A 271 7.70 -16.57 -15.19
N LEU A 272 7.31 -17.25 -14.12
CA LEU A 272 8.19 -17.86 -13.13
C LEU A 272 8.02 -19.38 -12.97
N GLY A 273 7.53 -20.08 -14.00
CA GLY A 273 7.12 -21.48 -13.89
C GLY A 273 8.26 -22.50 -13.73
N ASP A 274 9.46 -22.17 -14.19
CA ASP A 274 10.67 -23.00 -14.07
C ASP A 274 11.92 -22.11 -14.05
N ILE A 275 13.10 -22.66 -13.72
CA ILE A 275 14.36 -21.91 -13.60
C ILE A 275 14.72 -21.13 -14.88
N THR A 276 14.39 -21.67 -16.06
CA THR A 276 14.67 -21.05 -17.36
C THR A 276 13.75 -19.86 -17.58
N GLN A 277 12.46 -20.00 -17.24
CA GLN A 277 11.49 -18.92 -17.27
C GLN A 277 11.87 -17.83 -16.26
N SER A 278 12.24 -18.19 -15.04
CA SER A 278 12.67 -17.26 -13.98
C SER A 278 13.91 -16.48 -14.39
N HIS A 279 14.88 -17.11 -15.04
CA HIS A 279 16.04 -16.40 -15.59
C HIS A 279 15.67 -15.43 -16.73
N LYS A 280 14.71 -15.79 -17.60
CA LYS A 280 14.18 -14.86 -18.62
C LYS A 280 13.43 -13.69 -17.97
N ALA A 281 12.65 -13.95 -16.92
CA ALA A 281 11.95 -12.94 -16.14
C ALA A 281 12.94 -11.98 -15.46
N LEU A 282 14.01 -12.50 -14.83
CA LEU A 282 15.07 -11.71 -14.21
C LEU A 282 15.74 -10.75 -15.20
N LYS A 283 16.01 -11.21 -16.43
CA LYS A 283 16.56 -10.35 -17.49
C LYS A 283 15.59 -9.23 -17.90
N ALA A 284 14.30 -9.56 -18.05
CA ALA A 284 13.28 -8.56 -18.37
C ALA A 284 13.14 -7.52 -17.25
N LEU A 285 13.17 -7.99 -15.99
CA LEU A 285 13.10 -7.18 -14.79
C LEU A 285 14.28 -6.20 -14.71
N GLN A 286 15.52 -6.69 -14.89
CA GLN A 286 16.71 -5.84 -14.93
C GLN A 286 16.64 -4.80 -16.06
N ARG A 287 16.20 -5.21 -17.26
CA ARG A 287 16.09 -4.29 -18.40
C ARG A 287 15.15 -3.14 -18.07
N LEU A 288 13.98 -3.45 -17.47
CA LEU A 288 13.00 -2.42 -17.14
C LEU A 288 13.48 -1.51 -16.00
N CYS A 289 14.19 -2.06 -15.01
CA CYS A 289 14.84 -1.26 -13.96
C CYS A 289 15.86 -0.28 -14.55
N ASP A 290 16.78 -0.76 -15.40
CA ASP A 290 17.82 0.06 -16.05
C ASP A 290 17.23 1.18 -16.91
N GLU A 291 16.23 0.86 -17.73
CA GLU A 291 15.51 1.83 -18.58
C GLU A 291 14.81 2.89 -17.72
N THR A 292 14.13 2.48 -16.64
CA THR A 292 13.38 3.39 -15.77
C THR A 292 14.31 4.29 -14.96
N ALA A 293 15.37 3.73 -14.40
CA ALA A 293 16.40 4.48 -13.66
C ALA A 293 17.07 5.55 -14.55
N SER A 294 17.37 5.21 -15.81
CA SER A 294 17.93 6.14 -16.79
C SER A 294 17.01 7.32 -17.07
N LYS A 295 15.69 7.09 -17.17
CA LYS A 295 14.71 8.16 -17.38
C LYS A 295 14.58 9.07 -16.17
N ILE A 296 14.55 8.50 -14.96
CA ILE A 296 14.54 9.28 -13.71
C ILE A 296 15.79 10.16 -13.65
N ALA A 297 16.97 9.57 -13.80
CA ALA A 297 18.26 10.29 -13.76
C ALA A 297 18.31 11.42 -14.79
N LYS A 298 17.83 11.19 -16.02
CA LYS A 298 17.72 12.22 -17.05
C LYS A 298 16.82 13.39 -16.64
N HIS A 299 15.77 13.13 -15.85
CA HIS A 299 14.84 14.15 -15.40
C HIS A 299 15.31 14.90 -14.15
N THR A 300 15.94 14.21 -13.21
CA THR A 300 16.32 14.77 -11.91
C THR A 300 17.75 15.29 -11.88
N GLY A 301 18.62 14.80 -12.77
CA GLY A 301 20.06 14.99 -12.70
C GLY A 301 20.76 14.02 -11.74
N PHE A 302 20.05 13.00 -11.24
CA PHE A 302 20.62 12.04 -10.31
C PHE A 302 21.71 11.19 -10.94
N VAL A 303 22.71 10.84 -10.14
CA VAL A 303 23.77 9.90 -10.55
C VAL A 303 23.24 8.48 -10.37
N ILE A 304 23.46 7.61 -11.36
CA ILE A 304 23.13 6.18 -11.25
C ILE A 304 24.35 5.43 -10.71
N PRO A 305 24.25 4.77 -9.54
CA PRO A 305 25.36 3.99 -9.00
C PRO A 305 25.77 2.82 -9.90
N ASN A 306 27.02 2.40 -9.82
CA ASN A 306 27.59 1.36 -10.69
C ASN A 306 27.22 -0.09 -10.27
N TYR A 307 26.10 -0.28 -9.58
CA TYR A 307 25.68 -1.57 -9.02
C TYR A 307 25.48 -2.65 -10.10
N LYS A 308 25.00 -2.26 -11.29
CA LYS A 308 24.89 -3.16 -12.44
C LYS A 308 26.21 -3.84 -12.80
N LYS A 309 27.28 -3.05 -12.89
CA LYS A 309 28.62 -3.56 -13.21
C LYS A 309 29.15 -4.41 -12.07
N ALA A 310 28.94 -3.99 -10.82
CA ALA A 310 29.34 -4.75 -9.64
C ALA A 310 28.70 -6.15 -9.64
N ILE A 311 27.38 -6.24 -9.82
CA ILE A 311 26.66 -7.52 -9.84
C ILE A 311 27.02 -8.37 -11.06
N HIS A 312 27.31 -7.77 -12.21
CA HIS A 312 27.80 -8.52 -13.37
C HIS A 312 29.18 -9.14 -13.12
N THR A 313 30.11 -8.38 -12.54
CA THR A 313 31.42 -8.88 -12.12
C THR A 313 31.27 -10.00 -11.11
N TYR A 314 30.43 -9.78 -10.10
CA TYR A 314 30.12 -10.77 -9.07
C TYR A 314 29.57 -12.08 -9.66
N TYR A 315 28.62 -12.00 -10.58
CA TYR A 315 28.07 -13.18 -11.26
C TYR A 315 29.11 -13.94 -12.09
N LYS A 316 30.05 -13.23 -12.73
CA LYS A 316 31.18 -13.87 -13.42
C LYS A 316 32.07 -14.65 -12.45
N THR A 317 32.28 -14.12 -11.25
CA THR A 317 33.04 -14.82 -10.21
C THR A 317 32.28 -16.06 -9.72
N LEU A 318 30.98 -15.94 -9.44
CA LEU A 318 30.18 -17.09 -8.98
C LEU A 318 30.18 -18.27 -9.96
N LYS A 319 30.19 -18.02 -11.27
CA LYS A 319 30.25 -19.09 -12.29
C LYS A 319 31.58 -19.84 -12.37
N LYS A 320 32.60 -19.38 -11.65
CA LYS A 320 33.93 -19.99 -11.59
C LYS A 320 34.17 -20.76 -10.29
N LEU A 321 33.27 -20.63 -9.32
CA LEU A 321 33.26 -21.42 -8.09
C LEU A 321 32.70 -22.81 -8.38
#